data_AF-A0A1W1X923-F1
#
_entry.id   AF-A0A1W1X923-F1
#
_cell.length_a   1.000
_cell.length_b   1.000
_cell.length_c   1.000
_cell.angle_alpha   90.00
_cell.angle_beta   90.00
_cell.angle_gamma   90.00
#
_symmetry.space_group_name_H-M   'P 1'
#
loop_
_entity.id
_entity.type
_entity.pdbx_description
1 polymer ?
#
loop_
_entity_poly.entity_id
_entity_poly.type
_entity_poly.pdbx_seq_one_letter_code
_entity_poly.pdbx_strand_id
1 'polypeptide(L)'
;MGMARRFHVIRGGRGGRGQGGGLRPLVLFRAYSIGELQREELTYYNVRFNWYRLDRTEPVAPWEHLVADFYSLDERLQKKAREEVLRYLTEEEVWELRLYLREHHGLEVIAEEVSLPILSPRGPFWGGEKTVFHFLELSERPDYSLPFRVWGYYSLAGCLCTPTLEAGCRFLEKALAHLKVKKAVGRKDLEGVVKAIYLQEGLYVRRRGPEDAD
;
A
#
# COMPACT_ATOMS: atom_id res chain seq x y z
N MET A 1 -8.65 24.93 2.88
CA MET A 1 -8.75 24.64 4.32
C MET A 1 -7.75 23.54 4.63
N GLY A 2 -6.69 23.88 5.39
CA GLY A 2 -5.48 23.07 5.49
C GLY A 2 -5.69 21.78 6.30
N MET A 3 -5.34 20.65 5.70
CA MET A 3 -5.23 19.39 6.43
C MET A 3 -3.92 19.38 7.21
N ALA A 4 -4.05 19.16 8.51
CA ALA A 4 -2.96 19.08 9.46
C ALA A 4 -1.97 17.96 9.08
N ARG A 5 -0.71 18.34 8.86
CA ARG A 5 0.42 17.41 8.78
C ARG A 5 0.60 16.79 10.16
N ARG A 6 0.24 15.51 10.32
CA ARG A 6 0.66 14.73 11.48
C ARG A 6 2.10 14.30 11.25
N PHE A 7 3.03 15.06 11.82
CA PHE A 7 4.41 14.63 11.95
C PHE A 7 4.46 13.43 12.89
N HIS A 8 4.93 12.27 12.41
CA HIS A 8 5.34 11.20 13.30
C HIS A 8 6.75 11.54 13.81
N VAL A 9 6.82 12.01 15.05
CA VAL A 9 8.08 12.24 15.76
C VAL A 9 8.69 10.89 16.09
N ILE A 10 9.87 10.59 15.53
CA ILE A 10 10.72 9.50 16.03
C ILE A 10 11.38 10.02 17.30
N ARG A 11 11.28 9.26 18.41
CA ARG A 11 11.94 9.59 19.67
C ARG A 11 13.45 9.72 19.44
N GLY A 12 14.00 10.90 19.67
CA GLY A 12 15.44 11.09 19.87
C GLY A 12 15.88 10.31 21.11
N GLY A 13 16.45 9.13 20.91
CA GLY A 13 17.07 8.34 21.96
C GLY A 13 18.31 9.06 22.49
N ARG A 14 18.29 9.37 23.80
CA ARG A 14 19.45 9.87 24.55
C ARG A 14 20.64 8.94 24.35
N GLY A 15 21.78 9.53 24.00
CA GLY A 15 23.05 8.82 23.90
C GLY A 15 23.43 8.16 25.22
N GLY A 16 23.49 6.83 25.21
CA GLY A 16 24.35 6.07 26.09
C GLY A 16 25.73 5.99 25.45
N ARG A 17 26.71 6.69 26.03
CA ARG A 17 28.12 6.48 25.72
C ARG A 17 28.48 5.06 26.14
N GLY A 18 28.71 4.17 25.18
CA GLY A 18 29.15 2.81 25.40
C GLY A 18 29.63 2.18 24.09
N GLN A 19 30.96 2.17 23.95
CA GLN A 19 31.82 1.39 23.05
C GLN A 19 31.18 0.40 22.06
N GLY A 20 31.56 0.53 20.79
CA GLY A 20 31.36 -0.46 19.73
C GLY A 20 30.76 0.19 18.48
N GLY A 21 31.53 0.24 17.39
CA GLY A 21 31.03 0.60 16.06
C GLY A 21 30.09 -0.48 15.53
N GLY A 22 28.97 -0.71 16.21
CA GLY A 22 27.94 -1.64 15.81
C GLY A 22 27.25 -1.10 14.57
N LEU A 23 27.38 -1.83 13.47
CA LEU A 23 26.55 -1.65 12.28
C LEU A 23 25.10 -1.53 12.74
N ARG A 24 24.39 -0.48 12.29
CA ARG A 24 22.95 -0.39 12.52
C ARG A 24 22.32 -1.71 12.06
N PRO A 25 21.36 -2.28 12.82
CA PRO A 25 20.67 -3.48 12.37
C PRO A 25 20.06 -3.19 11.00
N LEU A 26 20.31 -4.07 10.04
CA LEU A 26 19.76 -3.95 8.70
C LEU A 26 18.23 -3.98 8.79
N VAL A 27 17.58 -2.97 8.20
CA VAL A 27 16.12 -2.90 8.10
C VAL A 27 15.72 -2.89 6.63
N LEU A 28 14.79 -3.77 6.28
CA LEU A 28 14.17 -3.84 4.97
C LEU A 28 12.70 -3.40 5.08
N PHE A 29 12.17 -2.83 4.01
CA PHE A 29 10.85 -2.24 4.00
C PHE A 29 9.99 -2.77 2.85
N ARG A 30 8.71 -2.95 3.16
CA ARG A 30 7.62 -2.97 2.16
C ARG A 30 7.11 -1.55 2.02
N ALA A 31 7.17 -1.00 0.82
CA ALA A 31 6.62 0.32 0.56
C ALA A 31 5.29 0.23 -0.18
N TYR A 32 4.37 1.13 0.16
CA TYR A 32 3.14 1.29 -0.58
C TYR A 32 2.65 2.74 -0.53
N SER A 33 1.83 3.11 -1.50
CA SER A 33 1.07 4.36 -1.51
C SER A 33 -0.42 4.03 -1.49
N ILE A 34 -1.22 4.98 -1.00
CA ILE A 34 -2.67 4.96 -1.12
C ILE A 34 -3.07 6.15 -1.99
N GLY A 35 -3.89 5.90 -3.00
CA GLY A 35 -4.37 6.97 -3.87
C GLY A 35 -5.71 6.64 -4.54
N GLU A 36 -6.09 7.52 -5.45
CA GLU A 36 -7.23 7.32 -6.34
C GLU A 36 -6.70 6.85 -7.70
N LEU A 37 -7.44 5.96 -8.36
CA LEU A 37 -7.12 5.49 -9.70
C LEU A 37 -8.32 5.69 -10.61
N GLN A 38 -8.12 6.41 -11.70
CA GLN A 38 -9.10 6.47 -12.77
C GLN A 38 -8.81 5.38 -13.79
N ARG A 39 -9.82 4.56 -14.11
CA ARG A 39 -9.77 3.55 -15.16
C ARG A 39 -11.09 3.59 -15.91
N GLU A 40 -11.00 3.86 -17.21
CA GLU A 40 -12.18 4.12 -18.05
C GLU A 40 -13.00 5.29 -17.45
N GLU A 41 -14.30 5.10 -17.25
CA GLU A 41 -15.21 6.09 -16.66
C GLU A 41 -15.33 5.96 -15.13
N LEU A 42 -14.54 5.07 -14.50
CA LEU A 42 -14.64 4.77 -13.08
C LEU A 42 -13.45 5.36 -12.31
N THR A 43 -13.74 5.93 -11.14
CA THR A 43 -12.73 6.30 -10.15
C THR A 43 -12.78 5.27 -9.02
N TYR A 44 -11.65 4.66 -8.75
CA TYR A 44 -11.42 3.77 -7.61
C TYR A 44 -10.73 4.57 -6.50
N TYR A 45 -11.29 4.48 -5.30
CA TYR A 45 -10.82 5.19 -4.13
C TYR A 45 -10.02 4.26 -3.23
N ASN A 46 -9.02 4.81 -2.55
CA ASN A 46 -8.20 4.10 -1.56
C ASN A 46 -7.48 2.87 -2.15
N VAL A 47 -7.00 2.99 -3.38
CA VAL A 47 -6.24 1.94 -4.05
C VAL A 47 -4.85 1.87 -3.43
N ARG A 48 -4.44 0.68 -2.98
CA ARG A 48 -3.08 0.41 -2.47
C ARG A 48 -2.16 0.05 -3.63
N PHE A 49 -1.17 0.90 -3.88
CA PHE A 49 -0.08 0.67 -4.82
C PHE A 49 1.14 0.17 -4.05
N ASN A 50 1.49 -1.10 -4.21
CA ASN A 50 2.66 -1.70 -3.55
C ASN A 50 3.88 -1.54 -4.46
N TRP A 51 4.94 -0.94 -3.93
CA TRP A 51 6.15 -0.62 -4.67
C TRP A 51 7.24 -1.65 -4.37
N TYR A 52 8.00 -2.04 -5.38
CA TYR A 52 9.08 -2.99 -5.24
C TYR A 52 10.24 -2.70 -6.18
N ARG A 53 11.45 -3.05 -5.74
CA ARG A 53 12.66 -2.97 -6.56
C ARG A 53 12.73 -4.14 -7.54
N LEU A 54 13.09 -3.88 -8.79
CA LEU A 54 13.11 -4.87 -9.87
C LEU A 54 14.52 -5.39 -10.19
N ASP A 55 15.54 -4.57 -10.01
CA ASP A 55 16.89 -4.79 -10.58
C ASP A 55 17.95 -5.24 -9.56
N ARG A 56 17.56 -5.56 -8.32
CA ARG A 56 18.49 -6.08 -7.32
C ARG A 56 18.79 -7.56 -7.59
N THR A 57 20.05 -7.87 -7.84
CA THR A 57 20.53 -9.24 -8.09
C THR A 57 21.14 -9.90 -6.86
N GLU A 58 21.67 -9.11 -5.92
CA GLU A 58 22.34 -9.58 -4.71
C GLU A 58 21.62 -9.10 -3.46
N PRO A 59 21.59 -9.91 -2.38
CA PRO A 59 20.96 -9.48 -1.14
C PRO A 59 21.81 -8.41 -0.45
N VAL A 60 21.15 -7.51 0.28
CA VAL A 60 21.81 -6.45 1.07
C VAL A 60 22.54 -6.95 2.32
N ALA A 61 22.38 -8.24 2.65
CA ALA A 61 23.04 -8.94 3.74
C ALA A 61 23.08 -10.45 3.46
N PRO A 62 23.87 -11.22 4.21
CA PRO A 62 23.87 -12.68 4.10
C PRO A 62 22.46 -13.28 4.29
N TRP A 63 22.15 -14.34 3.53
CA TRP A 63 20.80 -14.92 3.48
C TRP A 63 20.32 -15.42 4.85
N GLU A 64 21.22 -15.94 5.67
CA GLU A 64 20.98 -16.42 7.03
C GLU A 64 20.47 -15.31 7.99
N HIS A 65 20.74 -14.04 7.68
CA HIS A 65 20.21 -12.91 8.45
C HIS A 65 18.85 -12.44 7.92
N LEU A 66 18.52 -12.75 6.66
CA LEU A 66 17.31 -12.28 5.98
C LEU A 66 16.17 -13.29 6.06
N VAL A 67 16.48 -14.58 6.01
CA VAL A 67 15.51 -15.67 5.93
C VAL A 67 15.97 -16.79 6.86
N ALA A 68 15.07 -17.22 7.74
CA ALA A 68 15.38 -18.26 8.71
C ALA A 68 15.66 -19.58 7.98
N ASP A 69 16.73 -20.26 8.38
CA ASP A 69 17.14 -21.57 7.86
C ASP A 69 17.24 -21.63 6.32
N PHE A 70 17.61 -20.52 5.68
CA PHE A 70 17.57 -20.38 4.22
C PHE A 70 18.21 -21.54 3.46
N TYR A 71 19.40 -21.97 3.89
CA TYR A 71 20.14 -23.06 3.25
C TYR A 71 19.55 -24.46 3.50
N SER A 72 18.65 -24.58 4.48
CA SER A 72 17.90 -25.80 4.78
C SER A 72 16.52 -25.84 4.13
N LEU A 73 16.04 -24.73 3.56
CA LEU A 73 14.80 -24.68 2.78
C LEU A 73 14.92 -25.50 1.49
N ASP A 74 13.81 -26.07 1.03
CA ASP A 74 13.72 -26.65 -0.31
C ASP A 74 13.94 -25.61 -1.42
N GLU A 75 14.32 -26.05 -2.62
CA GLU A 75 14.66 -25.16 -3.74
C GLU A 75 13.52 -24.21 -4.12
N ARG A 76 12.27 -24.68 -4.02
CA ARG A 76 11.08 -23.87 -4.35
C ARG A 76 10.90 -22.74 -3.34
N LEU A 77 11.08 -23.01 -2.05
CA LEU A 77 11.01 -22.03 -0.98
C LEU A 77 12.20 -21.06 -1.03
N GLN A 78 13.41 -21.54 -1.33
CA GLN A 78 14.57 -20.67 -1.57
C GLN A 78 14.32 -19.70 -2.73
N LYS A 79 13.75 -20.18 -3.84
CA LYS A 79 13.40 -19.33 -4.97
C LYS A 79 12.40 -18.24 -4.58
N LYS A 80 11.32 -18.60 -3.87
CA LYS A 80 10.33 -17.63 -3.37
C LYS A 80 10.96 -16.60 -2.43
N ALA A 81 11.82 -17.06 -1.52
CA ALA A 81 12.53 -16.20 -0.60
C ALA A 81 13.44 -15.21 -1.32
N ARG A 82 14.19 -15.66 -2.34
CA ARG A 82 15.02 -14.78 -3.18
C ARG A 82 14.18 -13.72 -3.89
N GLU A 83 13.13 -14.15 -4.58
CA GLU A 83 12.23 -13.23 -5.31
C GLU A 83 11.55 -12.21 -4.38
N GLU A 84 11.21 -12.61 -3.16
CA GLU A 84 10.60 -11.74 -2.16
C GLU A 84 11.60 -10.75 -1.55
N VAL A 85 12.76 -11.22 -1.09
CA VAL A 85 13.74 -10.38 -0.38
C VAL A 85 14.40 -9.35 -1.30
N LEU A 86 14.73 -9.73 -2.53
CA LEU A 86 15.38 -8.82 -3.48
C LEU A 86 14.46 -7.65 -3.89
N ARG A 87 13.15 -7.78 -3.67
CA ARG A 87 12.15 -6.77 -3.97
C ARG A 87 11.96 -5.75 -2.84
N TYR A 88 12.40 -6.06 -1.63
CA TYR A 88 12.31 -5.14 -0.49
C TYR A 88 13.29 -3.99 -0.61
N LEU A 89 12.87 -2.84 -0.09
CA LEU A 89 13.62 -1.59 -0.17
C LEU A 89 14.47 -1.39 1.09
N THR A 90 15.63 -0.77 0.96
CA THR A 90 16.40 -0.22 2.10
C THR A 90 15.78 1.10 2.56
N GLU A 91 16.28 1.62 3.69
CA GLU A 91 15.88 2.94 4.19
C GLU A 91 16.19 4.06 3.17
N GLU A 92 17.38 4.04 2.55
CA GLU A 92 17.74 5.04 1.53
C GLU A 92 16.81 4.96 0.32
N GLU A 93 16.52 3.75 -0.18
CA GLU A 93 15.65 3.55 -1.33
C GLU A 93 14.21 3.98 -1.06
N VAL A 94 13.69 3.72 0.15
CA VAL A 94 12.38 4.25 0.57
C VAL A 94 12.38 5.77 0.57
N TRP A 95 13.45 6.39 1.05
CA TRP A 95 13.57 7.84 1.07
C TRP A 95 13.59 8.44 -0.34
N GLU A 96 14.40 7.90 -1.25
CA GLU A 96 14.45 8.36 -2.63
C GLU A 96 13.09 8.14 -3.34
N LEU A 97 12.47 6.98 -3.15
CA LEU A 97 11.14 6.70 -3.68
C LEU A 97 10.07 7.66 -3.13
N ARG A 98 10.14 8.04 -1.86
CA ARG A 98 9.25 9.05 -1.24
C ARG A 98 9.37 10.39 -1.93
N LEU A 99 10.59 10.87 -2.15
CA LEU A 99 10.84 12.15 -2.80
C LEU A 99 10.29 12.13 -4.22
N TYR A 100 10.63 11.09 -4.99
CA TYR A 100 10.20 10.92 -6.36
C TYR A 100 8.66 10.87 -6.50
N LEU A 101 7.99 9.97 -5.75
CA LEU A 101 6.54 9.81 -5.85
C LEU A 101 5.77 11.05 -5.39
N ARG A 102 6.29 11.79 -4.40
CA ARG A 102 5.67 13.02 -3.94
C ARG A 102 5.81 14.14 -4.98
N GLU A 103 6.98 14.30 -5.59
CA GLU A 103 7.27 15.35 -6.56
C GLU A 103 6.58 15.12 -7.90
N HIS A 104 6.64 13.89 -8.43
CA HIS A 104 6.14 13.58 -9.77
C HIS A 104 4.68 13.09 -9.79
N HIS A 105 4.19 12.52 -8.68
CA HIS A 105 2.86 11.88 -8.65
C HIS A 105 1.96 12.37 -7.51
N GLY A 106 2.45 13.27 -6.64
CA GLY A 106 1.68 13.72 -5.48
C GLY A 106 1.30 12.59 -4.52
N LEU A 107 2.02 11.47 -4.56
CA LEU A 107 1.76 10.30 -3.73
C LEU A 107 2.69 10.26 -2.53
N GLU A 108 2.12 10.01 -1.35
CA GLU A 108 2.89 9.70 -0.16
C GLU A 108 3.24 8.20 -0.12
N VAL A 109 4.40 7.87 0.44
CA VAL A 109 4.86 6.48 0.57
C VAL A 109 4.93 6.08 2.03
N ILE A 110 4.13 5.09 2.38
CA ILE A 110 4.14 4.42 3.68
C ILE A 110 5.08 3.22 3.56
N ALA A 111 5.93 3.04 4.57
CA ALA A 111 6.90 1.96 4.62
C ALA A 111 6.67 1.15 5.90
N GLU A 112 6.49 -0.16 5.72
CA GLU A 112 6.32 -1.14 6.78
C GLU A 112 7.63 -1.92 6.91
N GLU A 113 8.21 -1.93 8.11
CA GLU A 113 9.40 -2.73 8.40
C GLU A 113 9.09 -4.22 8.21
N VAL A 114 10.01 -4.93 7.55
CA VAL A 114 9.97 -6.38 7.43
C VAL A 114 10.60 -6.98 8.67
N SER A 115 9.87 -7.86 9.36
CA SER A 115 10.44 -8.64 10.45
C SER A 115 11.47 -9.63 9.90
N LEU A 116 12.74 -9.40 10.24
CA LEU A 116 13.86 -10.27 9.89
C LEU A 116 14.31 -11.09 11.11
N PRO A 117 14.70 -12.36 10.93
CA PRO A 117 14.65 -13.12 9.68
C PRO A 117 13.21 -13.50 9.29
N ILE A 118 12.95 -13.62 7.99
CA ILE A 118 11.66 -14.08 7.46
C ILE A 118 11.48 -15.55 7.79
N LEU A 119 10.43 -15.88 8.54
CA LEU A 119 10.14 -17.25 8.97
C LEU A 119 9.41 -18.09 7.91
N SER A 120 8.58 -17.44 7.07
CA SER A 120 7.79 -18.12 6.05
C SER A 120 7.70 -17.25 4.80
N PRO A 121 8.60 -17.46 3.81
CA PRO A 121 8.57 -16.74 2.55
C PRO A 121 7.30 -17.12 1.78
N ARG A 122 6.53 -16.14 1.33
CA ARG A 122 5.31 -16.38 0.54
C ARG A 122 5.48 -16.00 -0.92
N GLY A 123 6.57 -15.30 -1.27
CA GLY A 123 6.87 -14.87 -2.63
C GLY A 123 6.56 -13.39 -2.86
N PRO A 124 6.65 -12.91 -4.11
CA PRO A 124 6.70 -11.48 -4.41
C PRO A 124 5.34 -10.75 -4.30
N PHE A 125 4.23 -11.46 -4.44
CA PHE A 125 2.90 -10.89 -4.43
C PHE A 125 2.06 -11.55 -3.35
N TRP A 126 1.58 -10.73 -2.43
CA TRP A 126 0.79 -11.18 -1.31
C TRP A 126 -0.67 -10.79 -1.57
N GLY A 127 -1.49 -11.78 -1.88
CA GLY A 127 -2.93 -11.66 -2.04
C GLY A 127 -3.55 -13.04 -2.03
N GLY A 128 -4.80 -13.15 -1.58
CA GLY A 128 -5.53 -14.43 -1.64
C GLY A 128 -5.62 -14.93 -3.09
N GLU A 129 -5.89 -16.23 -3.25
CA GLU A 129 -5.86 -16.95 -4.55
C GLU A 129 -6.72 -16.32 -5.67
N LYS A 130 -7.68 -15.44 -5.33
CA LYS A 130 -8.57 -14.75 -6.27
C LYS A 130 -8.13 -13.33 -6.64
N THR A 131 -6.98 -12.86 -6.15
CA THR A 131 -6.56 -11.48 -6.33
C THR A 131 -5.95 -11.28 -7.71
N VAL A 132 -6.62 -10.49 -8.56
CA VAL A 132 -6.03 -10.04 -9.83
C VAL A 132 -5.18 -8.80 -9.55
N PHE A 133 -3.91 -8.89 -9.95
CA PHE A 133 -2.97 -7.78 -9.84
C PHE A 133 -2.77 -7.10 -11.19
N HIS A 134 -2.66 -5.79 -11.14
CA HIS A 134 -2.23 -4.93 -12.25
C HIS A 134 -0.87 -4.33 -11.90
N PHE A 135 -0.06 -4.07 -12.92
CA PHE A 135 1.31 -3.58 -12.77
C PHE A 135 1.44 -2.13 -13.22
N LEU A 136 2.34 -1.40 -12.56
CA LEU A 136 2.75 -0.05 -12.89
C LEU A 136 4.25 -0.07 -13.18
N GLU A 137 4.61 0.08 -14.44
CA GLU A 137 6.00 0.05 -14.91
C GLU A 137 6.66 1.43 -14.71
N LEU A 138 6.82 1.83 -13.44
CA LEU A 138 7.24 3.18 -13.08
C LEU A 138 8.63 3.51 -13.67
N SER A 139 9.56 2.55 -13.67
CA SER A 139 10.90 2.72 -14.25
C SER A 139 10.95 2.88 -15.77
N GLU A 140 9.87 2.57 -16.48
CA GLU A 140 9.82 2.68 -17.95
C GLU A 140 9.30 4.05 -18.40
N ARG A 141 8.94 4.92 -17.45
CA ARG A 141 8.45 6.25 -17.74
C ARG A 141 9.59 7.18 -18.19
N PRO A 142 9.35 8.09 -19.16
CA PRO A 142 10.36 9.04 -19.62
C PRO A 142 10.90 9.97 -18.53
N ASP A 143 10.10 10.25 -17.50
CA ASP A 143 10.42 11.15 -16.38
C ASP A 143 11.00 10.43 -15.15
N TYR A 144 11.40 9.16 -15.30
CA TYR A 144 11.97 8.38 -14.21
C TYR A 144 13.42 8.76 -13.90
N SER A 145 13.72 9.07 -12.64
CA SER A 145 15.01 9.64 -12.21
C SER A 145 15.69 8.92 -11.05
N LEU A 146 15.10 7.83 -10.52
CA LEU A 146 15.69 7.07 -9.43
C LEU A 146 16.88 6.21 -9.93
N PRO A 147 17.93 6.01 -9.10
CA PRO A 147 19.13 5.25 -9.48
C PRO A 147 18.93 3.73 -9.48
N PHE A 148 17.71 3.24 -9.21
CA PHE A 148 17.32 1.83 -9.25
C PHE A 148 15.95 1.71 -9.91
N ARG A 149 15.61 0.54 -10.47
CA ARG A 149 14.32 0.30 -11.13
C ARG A 149 13.25 -0.10 -10.11
N VAL A 150 12.17 0.67 -10.07
CA VAL A 150 10.98 0.41 -9.23
C VAL A 150 9.79 0.15 -10.11
N TRP A 151 9.04 -0.91 -9.82
CA TRP A 151 7.71 -1.13 -10.34
C TRP A 151 6.69 -1.14 -9.20
N GLY A 152 5.42 -0.92 -9.56
CA GLY A 152 4.29 -1.01 -8.65
C GLY A 152 3.35 -2.14 -9.03
N TYR A 153 2.57 -2.63 -8.07
CA TYR A 153 1.39 -3.43 -8.35
C TYR A 153 0.22 -3.03 -7.45
N TYR A 154 -0.99 -3.19 -7.97
CA TYR A 154 -2.21 -2.90 -7.24
C TYR A 154 -3.30 -3.91 -7.59
N SER A 155 -4.34 -3.98 -6.76
CA SER A 155 -5.58 -4.66 -7.08
C SER A 155 -6.74 -3.71 -6.88
N LEU A 156 -7.75 -3.81 -7.74
CA LEU A 156 -9.02 -3.09 -7.58
C LEU A 156 -10.06 -3.93 -6.84
N ALA A 157 -9.75 -5.20 -6.54
CA ALA A 157 -10.63 -6.09 -5.83
C ALA A 157 -10.98 -5.49 -4.46
N GLY A 158 -12.28 -5.37 -4.19
CA GLY A 158 -12.79 -4.81 -2.94
C GLY A 158 -12.66 -3.29 -2.78
N CYS A 159 -12.12 -2.56 -3.76
CA CYS A 159 -12.02 -1.09 -3.71
C CYS A 159 -13.39 -0.42 -3.85
N LEU A 160 -13.61 0.66 -3.10
CA LEU A 160 -14.75 1.55 -3.33
C LEU A 160 -14.58 2.25 -4.68
N CYS A 161 -15.64 2.32 -5.47
CA CYS A 161 -15.62 2.94 -6.80
C CYS A 161 -16.80 3.92 -6.98
N THR A 162 -16.77 4.76 -8.01
CA THR A 162 -17.79 5.79 -8.24
C THR A 162 -19.25 5.25 -8.14
N PRO A 163 -19.63 4.13 -8.79
CA PRO A 163 -21.00 3.61 -8.69
C PRO A 163 -21.41 3.17 -7.28
N THR A 164 -20.51 2.55 -6.52
CA THR A 164 -20.79 2.11 -5.14
C THR A 164 -20.80 3.29 -4.16
N LEU A 165 -19.94 4.28 -4.38
CA LEU A 165 -19.97 5.55 -3.66
C LEU A 165 -21.30 6.30 -3.89
N GLU A 166 -21.75 6.39 -5.15
CA GLU A 166 -23.02 7.00 -5.50
C GLU A 166 -24.23 6.28 -4.90
N ALA A 167 -24.21 4.94 -4.92
CA ALA A 167 -25.24 4.13 -4.27
C ALA A 167 -25.27 4.37 -2.76
N GLY A 168 -24.10 4.46 -2.12
CA GLY A 168 -23.97 4.78 -0.69
C GLY A 168 -24.54 6.16 -0.35
N CYS A 169 -24.21 7.17 -1.14
CA CYS A 169 -24.71 8.52 -0.91
C CYS A 169 -26.23 8.58 -1.08
N ARG A 170 -26.76 7.96 -2.13
CA ARG A 170 -28.21 7.87 -2.36
C ARG A 170 -28.92 7.13 -1.22
N PHE A 171 -28.30 6.08 -0.68
CA PHE A 171 -28.82 5.35 0.47
C PHE A 171 -28.89 6.25 1.72
N LEU A 172 -27.81 6.98 2.03
CA LEU A 172 -27.79 7.91 3.17
C LEU A 172 -28.78 9.05 3.00
N GLU A 173 -28.91 9.63 1.80
CA GLU A 173 -29.91 10.66 1.49
C GLU A 173 -31.32 10.18 1.82
N LYS A 174 -31.67 8.96 1.39
CA LYS A 174 -32.97 8.35 1.69
C LYS A 174 -33.13 8.06 3.18
N ALA A 175 -32.12 7.50 3.84
CA ALA A 175 -32.17 7.19 5.26
C ALA A 175 -32.42 8.45 6.12
N LEU A 176 -31.70 9.54 5.83
CA LEU A 176 -31.88 10.83 6.51
C LEU A 176 -33.27 11.42 6.27
N ALA A 177 -33.80 11.31 5.04
CA ALA A 177 -35.16 11.73 4.72
C ALA A 177 -36.21 10.92 5.51
N HIS A 178 -36.04 9.60 5.60
CA HIS A 178 -36.93 8.73 6.40
C HIS A 178 -36.87 9.05 7.90
N LEU A 179 -35.70 9.42 8.42
CA LEU A 179 -35.52 9.87 9.80
C LEU A 179 -36.00 11.32 10.03
N LYS A 180 -36.50 12.00 8.99
CA LYS A 180 -36.95 13.41 9.03
C LYS A 180 -35.87 14.36 9.55
N VAL A 181 -34.60 14.07 9.26
CA VAL A 181 -33.49 14.96 9.62
C VAL A 181 -33.58 16.22 8.75
N LYS A 182 -33.89 17.36 9.38
CA LYS A 182 -34.11 18.65 8.69
C LYS A 182 -32.82 19.37 8.27
N LYS A 183 -31.66 18.90 8.74
CA LYS A 183 -30.38 19.52 8.41
C LYS A 183 -30.03 19.19 6.95
N ALA A 184 -29.79 20.22 6.14
CA ALA A 184 -29.22 20.03 4.81
C ALA A 184 -27.83 19.43 4.96
N VAL A 185 -27.65 18.19 4.50
CA VAL A 185 -26.35 17.53 4.39
C VAL A 185 -25.93 17.63 2.95
N GLY A 186 -24.76 18.22 2.70
CA GLY A 186 -24.26 18.40 1.34
C GLY A 186 -23.77 17.08 0.74
N ARG A 187 -23.74 17.01 -0.59
CA ARG A 187 -23.23 15.82 -1.30
C ARG A 187 -21.83 15.41 -0.84
N LYS A 188 -20.93 16.38 -0.65
CA LYS A 188 -19.56 16.14 -0.17
C LYS A 188 -19.51 15.54 1.23
N ASP A 189 -20.44 15.92 2.11
CA ASP A 189 -20.51 15.38 3.46
C ASP A 189 -20.93 13.90 3.42
N LEU A 190 -21.92 13.57 2.57
CA LEU A 190 -22.36 12.20 2.36
C LEU A 190 -21.25 11.32 1.79
N GLU A 191 -20.53 11.81 0.78
CA GLU A 191 -19.37 11.11 0.22
C GLU A 191 -18.30 10.88 1.29
N GLY A 192 -18.03 11.89 2.13
CA GLY A 192 -17.12 11.77 3.26
C GLY A 192 -17.54 10.67 4.24
N VAL A 193 -18.83 10.59 4.57
CA VAL A 193 -19.38 9.53 5.44
C VAL A 193 -19.26 8.16 4.80
N VAL A 194 -19.65 8.00 3.53
CA VAL A 194 -19.55 6.71 2.82
C VAL A 194 -18.10 6.24 2.74
N LYS A 195 -17.17 7.14 2.36
CA LYS A 195 -15.73 6.83 2.34
C LYS A 195 -15.23 6.44 3.73
N ALA A 196 -15.63 7.15 4.79
CA ALA A 196 -15.21 6.84 6.15
C ALA A 196 -15.70 5.46 6.62
N ILE A 197 -16.99 5.15 6.41
CA ILE A 197 -17.58 3.85 6.73
C ILE A 197 -16.85 2.73 5.99
N TYR A 198 -16.61 2.92 4.69
CA TYR A 198 -15.86 1.95 3.89
C TYR A 198 -14.43 1.73 4.41
N LEU A 199 -13.71 2.81 4.74
CA LEU A 199 -12.32 2.71 5.22
C LEU A 199 -12.20 2.06 6.60
N GLN A 200 -13.17 2.33 7.49
CA GLN A 200 -13.12 1.88 8.88
C GLN A 200 -13.72 0.48 9.06
N GLU A 201 -14.77 0.17 8.31
CA GLU A 201 -15.59 -1.02 8.52
C GLU A 201 -15.64 -1.95 7.30
N GLY A 202 -15.10 -1.53 6.15
CA GLY A 202 -15.18 -2.30 4.90
C GLY A 202 -16.60 -2.35 4.30
N LEU A 203 -17.54 -1.58 4.84
CA LEU A 203 -18.94 -1.59 4.41
C LEU A 203 -19.17 -0.65 3.23
N TYR A 204 -19.91 -1.13 2.23
CA TYR A 204 -20.33 -0.32 1.09
C TYR A 204 -21.72 -0.75 0.60
N VAL A 205 -22.37 0.14 -0.15
CA VAL A 205 -23.69 -0.14 -0.74
C VAL A 205 -23.51 -0.57 -2.18
N ARG A 206 -24.13 -1.69 -2.54
CA ARG A 206 -24.26 -2.14 -3.93
C ARG A 206 -25.74 -2.32 -4.26
N ARG A 207 -26.12 -1.97 -5.50
CA ARG A 207 -27.45 -2.31 -6.01
C ARG A 207 -27.50 -3.83 -6.22
N ARG A 208 -28.52 -4.49 -5.68
CA ARG A 208 -28.75 -5.92 -5.92
C ARG A 208 -28.92 -6.16 -7.42
N GLY A 209 -28.08 -6.99 -8.00
CA GLY A 209 -28.19 -7.43 -9.39
C GLY A 209 -29.17 -8.60 -9.55
N PRO A 210 -29.57 -8.96 -10.79
CA PRO A 210 -30.39 -10.15 -11.05
C PRO A 210 -29.73 -11.44 -10.54
N GLU A 211 -28.40 -11.50 -10.56
CA GLU A 211 -27.60 -12.66 -10.08
C GLU A 211 -27.52 -12.74 -8.55
N ASP A 212 -27.93 -11.70 -7.82
CA ASP A 212 -27.99 -11.68 -6.36
C ASP A 212 -29.40 -12.02 -5.83
N ALA A 213 -30.37 -12.29 -6.72
CA ALA A 213 -31.70 -12.74 -6.36
C ALA A 213 -31.70 -14.26 -6.21
N ASP A 214 -31.66 -14.73 -4.97
CA ASP A 214 -32.05 -16.11 -4.62
C ASP A 214 -33.49 -16.39 -5.07
#